data_AF-A0AA37L4D3-F1
#
_entry.id   AF-A0AA37L4D3-F1
#
_cell.length_a   1.000
_cell.length_b   1.000
_cell.length_c   1.000
_cell.angle_alpha   90.00
_cell.angle_beta   90.00
_cell.angle_gamma   90.00
#
_symmetry.space_group_name_H-M   'P 1'
#
loop_
_entity.id
_entity.type
_entity.pdbx_description
1 polymer ?
#
loop_
_entity_poly.entity_id
_entity_poly.type
_entity_poly.pdbx_seq_one_letter_code
_entity_poly.pdbx_strand_id
1 'polypeptide(L)'
;MSDPQNYTVGWICAIPTEFAAARAFLDEQHPGPDAIAQHDNNTYALGSMGKHNVVIAVMPKKEYGIAAAATVARDMVHSFPNVRIGLMVGVGGGAPSPQYDFRLGDVVVGSRGAGNGGVIQYDYGKSIQNQLFVETGSLNQPPPALLNAVAGLETDYMMEGSELNVKVMKDAEMRDKLSRERGVLCFEMEAAGLMNHFPCLVVRGICDYSDSHKNKQWQGFAAMTAAAYAKDLLRQILPDRINAEKKIKDVLGSS
;
A
#
# COMPACT_ATOMS: atom_id res chain seq x y z
N MET A 1 6.07 -18.24 -20.57
CA MET A 1 6.45 -18.07 -19.16
C MET A 1 7.27 -16.79 -19.05
N SER A 2 7.34 -16.17 -17.87
CA SER A 2 7.90 -14.81 -17.74
C SER A 2 9.17 -14.76 -16.89
N ASP A 3 10.23 -14.15 -17.42
CA ASP A 3 11.47 -13.86 -16.68
C ASP A 3 11.20 -12.89 -15.50
N PRO A 4 11.46 -13.28 -14.24
CA PRO A 4 11.30 -12.41 -13.08
C PRO A 4 12.14 -11.12 -13.11
N GLN A 5 13.24 -11.07 -13.89
CA GLN A 5 14.05 -9.86 -14.02
C GLN A 5 13.35 -8.73 -14.79
N ASN A 6 12.29 -9.02 -15.55
CA ASN A 6 11.56 -7.99 -16.29
C ASN A 6 10.61 -7.16 -15.40
N TYR A 7 10.42 -7.53 -14.13
CA TYR A 7 9.49 -6.87 -13.20
C TYR A 7 10.22 -5.85 -12.32
N THR A 8 9.69 -4.63 -12.27
CA THR A 8 10.29 -3.50 -11.55
C THR A 8 9.40 -2.93 -10.44
N VAL A 9 8.10 -3.25 -10.47
CA VAL A 9 7.10 -2.85 -9.47
C VAL A 9 6.63 -4.09 -8.73
N GLY A 10 6.76 -4.10 -7.40
CA GLY A 10 6.17 -5.12 -6.54
C GLY A 10 4.93 -4.60 -5.82
N TRP A 11 3.85 -5.35 -5.82
CA TRP A 11 2.54 -4.98 -5.27
C TRP A 11 2.07 -6.03 -4.27
N ILE A 12 1.82 -5.63 -3.02
CA ILE A 12 1.40 -6.55 -1.95
C ILE A 12 -0.04 -6.26 -1.52
N CYS A 13 -0.88 -7.30 -1.58
CA CYS A 13 -2.26 -7.32 -1.07
C CYS A 13 -2.33 -8.12 0.24
N ALA A 14 -3.24 -7.74 1.14
CA ALA A 14 -3.50 -8.44 2.40
C ALA A 14 -4.59 -9.52 2.27
N ILE A 15 -5.64 -9.27 1.49
CA ILE A 15 -6.76 -10.21 1.32
C ILE A 15 -7.07 -10.53 -0.15
N PRO A 16 -7.68 -11.71 -0.45
CA PRO A 16 -8.04 -12.09 -1.81
C PRO A 16 -8.93 -11.09 -2.58
N THR A 17 -9.72 -10.27 -1.88
CA THR A 17 -10.53 -9.20 -2.49
C THR A 17 -9.66 -8.12 -3.14
N GLU A 18 -8.57 -7.74 -2.48
CA GLU A 18 -7.61 -6.73 -2.97
C GLU A 18 -6.76 -7.31 -4.09
N PHE A 19 -6.36 -8.59 -3.97
CA PHE A 19 -5.65 -9.31 -5.03
C PHE A 19 -6.52 -9.46 -6.30
N ALA A 20 -7.82 -9.70 -6.14
CA ALA A 20 -8.76 -9.72 -7.26
C ALA A 20 -8.89 -8.34 -7.92
N ALA A 21 -8.99 -7.26 -7.12
CA ALA A 21 -9.02 -5.90 -7.63
C ALA A 21 -7.72 -5.53 -8.37
N ALA A 22 -6.56 -5.75 -7.76
CA ALA A 22 -5.25 -5.48 -8.35
C ALA A 22 -5.06 -6.22 -9.69
N ARG A 23 -5.49 -7.48 -9.78
CA ARG A 23 -5.48 -8.25 -11.03
C ARG A 23 -6.46 -7.74 -12.08
N ALA A 24 -7.65 -7.28 -11.67
CA ALA A 24 -8.63 -6.70 -12.58
C ALA A 24 -8.17 -5.36 -13.20
N PHE A 25 -7.19 -4.70 -12.58
CA PHE A 25 -6.56 -3.48 -13.08
C PHE A 25 -5.29 -3.70 -13.92
N LEU A 26 -4.86 -4.93 -14.19
CA LEU A 26 -3.80 -5.17 -15.18
C LEU A 26 -4.25 -4.71 -16.58
N ASP A 27 -3.35 -4.08 -17.35
CA ASP A 27 -3.58 -3.79 -18.78
C ASP A 27 -3.35 -5.05 -19.64
N GLU A 28 -2.36 -5.88 -19.27
CA GLU A 28 -2.15 -7.25 -19.78
C GLU A 28 -1.82 -8.19 -18.61
N GLN A 29 -2.36 -9.42 -18.60
CA GLN A 29 -1.93 -10.45 -17.64
C GLN A 29 -0.91 -11.39 -18.30
N HIS A 30 0.29 -11.45 -17.72
CA HIS A 30 1.37 -12.31 -18.18
C HIS A 30 1.22 -13.75 -17.63
N PRO A 31 1.86 -14.75 -18.27
CA PRO A 31 2.00 -16.09 -17.68
C PRO A 31 2.85 -16.04 -16.41
N GLY A 32 2.78 -17.11 -15.60
CA GLY A 32 3.63 -17.27 -14.42
C GLY A 32 5.13 -17.36 -14.75
N PRO A 33 5.99 -17.23 -13.73
CA PRO A 33 7.43 -17.43 -13.86
C PRO A 33 7.76 -18.93 -13.98
N ASP A 34 8.84 -19.28 -14.68
CA ASP A 34 9.32 -20.67 -14.79
C ASP A 34 9.85 -21.21 -13.45
N ALA A 35 10.42 -20.31 -12.63
CA ALA A 35 10.93 -20.62 -11.29
C ALA A 35 10.78 -19.39 -10.37
N ILE A 36 10.68 -19.66 -9.07
CA ILE A 36 10.77 -18.68 -7.98
C ILE A 36 11.90 -19.10 -7.03
N ALA A 37 12.27 -18.23 -6.09
CA ALA A 37 13.32 -18.52 -5.12
C ALA A 37 12.99 -19.75 -4.26
N GLN A 38 14.02 -20.49 -3.84
CA GLN A 38 13.84 -21.66 -2.98
C GLN A 38 13.20 -21.23 -1.63
N HIS A 39 12.13 -21.93 -1.23
CA HIS A 39 11.28 -21.62 -0.08
C HIS A 39 10.40 -20.35 -0.19
N ASP A 40 10.31 -19.72 -1.35
CA ASP A 40 9.21 -18.80 -1.64
C ASP A 40 7.90 -19.60 -1.77
N ASN A 41 6.88 -19.21 -1.00
CA ASN A 41 5.55 -19.84 -0.97
C ASN A 41 4.43 -18.90 -1.45
N ASN A 42 4.79 -17.72 -1.99
CA ASN A 42 3.83 -16.71 -2.41
C ASN A 42 3.03 -17.16 -3.65
N THR A 43 1.76 -16.76 -3.69
CA THR A 43 0.96 -16.81 -4.93
C THR A 43 1.12 -15.49 -5.67
N TYR A 44 1.75 -15.54 -6.86
CA TYR A 44 1.93 -14.37 -7.71
C TYR A 44 0.88 -14.28 -8.83
N ALA A 45 0.52 -13.05 -9.18
CA ALA A 45 -0.01 -12.71 -10.49
C ALA A 45 0.93 -11.70 -11.16
N LEU A 46 1.20 -11.91 -12.45
CA LEU A 46 2.12 -11.11 -13.24
C LEU A 46 1.35 -10.38 -14.35
N GLY A 47 1.81 -9.19 -14.71
CA GLY A 47 1.19 -8.43 -15.80
C GLY A 47 1.83 -7.07 -16.00
N SER A 48 1.18 -6.24 -16.81
CA SER A 48 1.56 -4.85 -17.06
C SER A 48 0.52 -3.85 -16.51
N MET A 49 0.99 -2.67 -16.13
CA MET A 49 0.15 -1.48 -15.88
C MET A 49 0.85 -0.26 -16.49
N GLY A 50 0.21 0.38 -17.47
CA GLY A 50 0.81 1.45 -18.26
C GLY A 50 2.08 0.98 -18.98
N LYS A 51 3.25 1.44 -18.52
CA LYS A 51 4.57 1.11 -19.09
C LYS A 51 5.42 0.22 -18.17
N HIS A 52 4.81 -0.38 -17.14
CA HIS A 52 5.53 -1.11 -16.09
C HIS A 52 5.05 -2.55 -15.96
N ASN A 53 6.01 -3.44 -15.75
CA ASN A 53 5.74 -4.83 -15.40
C ASN A 53 5.60 -4.95 -13.88
N VAL A 54 4.41 -5.40 -13.44
CA VAL A 54 4.01 -5.49 -12.04
C VAL A 54 3.96 -6.96 -11.60
N VAL A 55 4.62 -7.28 -10.49
CA VAL A 55 4.42 -8.53 -9.75
C VAL A 55 3.51 -8.27 -8.56
N ILE A 56 2.35 -8.92 -8.55
CA ILE A 56 1.33 -8.81 -7.49
C ILE A 56 1.40 -10.07 -6.64
N ALA A 57 1.49 -9.93 -5.31
CA ALA A 57 1.35 -11.02 -4.35
C ALA A 57 0.19 -10.79 -3.37
N VAL A 58 -0.25 -11.86 -2.70
CA VAL A 58 -1.26 -11.82 -1.64
C VAL A 58 -0.80 -12.59 -0.41
N MET A 59 -1.06 -12.06 0.78
CA MET A 59 -0.73 -12.73 2.04
C MET A 59 -1.49 -14.05 2.25
N PRO A 60 -0.92 -15.02 3.00
CA PRO A 60 -1.56 -16.31 3.21
C PRO A 60 -2.91 -16.20 3.93
N LYS A 61 -3.87 -17.02 3.53
CA LYS A 61 -5.26 -16.89 4.00
C LYS A 61 -5.37 -17.22 5.51
N LYS A 62 -5.76 -16.21 6.30
CA LYS A 62 -5.83 -16.17 7.79
C LYS A 62 -4.53 -15.76 8.49
N GLU A 63 -3.44 -15.53 7.77
CA GLU A 63 -2.22 -14.95 8.32
C GLU A 63 -2.27 -13.44 8.11
N TYR A 64 -2.61 -12.72 9.18
CA TYR A 64 -2.72 -11.25 9.19
C TYR A 64 -1.57 -10.62 9.97
N GLY A 65 -1.27 -9.37 9.66
CA GLY A 65 -0.30 -8.57 10.40
C GLY A 65 1.12 -8.57 9.84
N ILE A 66 1.96 -7.78 10.51
CA ILE A 66 3.31 -7.37 10.08
C ILE A 66 4.25 -8.52 9.67
N ALA A 67 4.17 -9.69 10.31
CA ALA A 67 5.09 -10.80 10.04
C ALA A 67 4.83 -11.50 8.69
N ALA A 68 3.55 -11.57 8.28
CA ALA A 68 3.17 -12.10 6.97
C ALA A 68 3.58 -11.13 5.86
N ALA A 69 3.38 -9.82 6.07
CA ALA A 69 3.75 -8.78 5.10
C ALA A 69 5.26 -8.74 4.85
N ALA A 70 6.07 -8.78 5.92
CA ALA A 70 7.52 -8.85 5.82
C ALA A 70 8.01 -10.10 5.07
N THR A 71 7.36 -11.25 5.29
CA THR A 71 7.66 -12.52 4.62
C THR A 71 7.35 -12.47 3.13
N VAL A 72 6.13 -12.08 2.75
CA VAL A 72 5.72 -11.92 1.35
C VAL A 72 6.66 -10.97 0.61
N ALA A 73 7.01 -9.83 1.22
CA ALA A 73 7.89 -8.84 0.62
C ALA A 73 9.32 -9.34 0.40
N ARG A 74 9.92 -9.96 1.44
CA ARG A 74 11.27 -10.55 1.36
C ARG A 74 11.34 -11.56 0.22
N ASP A 75 10.38 -12.47 0.15
CA ASP A 75 10.43 -13.58 -0.81
C ASP A 75 10.11 -13.10 -2.24
N MET A 76 9.23 -12.09 -2.39
CA MET A 76 9.05 -11.36 -3.65
C MET A 76 10.36 -10.70 -4.12
N VAL A 77 11.09 -10.04 -3.23
CA VAL A 77 12.35 -9.35 -3.55
C VAL A 77 13.48 -10.33 -3.92
N HIS A 78 13.45 -11.56 -3.38
CA HIS A 78 14.34 -12.65 -3.81
C HIS A 78 13.95 -13.22 -5.18
N SER A 79 12.66 -13.51 -5.39
CA SER A 79 12.16 -14.11 -6.64
C SER A 79 12.17 -13.15 -7.82
N PHE A 80 11.96 -11.85 -7.59
CA PHE A 80 11.89 -10.80 -8.62
C PHE A 80 13.01 -9.76 -8.40
N PRO A 81 14.28 -10.11 -8.69
CA PRO A 81 15.48 -9.38 -8.25
C PRO A 81 15.74 -8.05 -9.00
N ASN A 82 14.77 -7.53 -9.76
CA ASN A 82 14.80 -6.20 -10.39
C ASN A 82 13.68 -5.28 -9.88
N VAL A 83 12.86 -5.71 -8.90
CA VAL A 83 11.90 -4.84 -8.21
C VAL A 83 12.64 -3.71 -7.51
N ARG A 84 12.17 -2.47 -7.74
CA ARG A 84 12.80 -1.21 -7.31
C ARG A 84 11.86 -0.32 -6.52
N ILE A 85 10.57 -0.37 -6.82
CA ILE A 85 9.53 0.29 -6.02
C ILE A 85 8.50 -0.72 -5.52
N GLY A 86 8.07 -0.52 -4.28
CA GLY A 86 6.96 -1.26 -3.69
C GLY A 86 5.65 -0.47 -3.70
N LEU A 87 4.54 -1.18 -3.80
CA LEU A 87 3.21 -0.71 -3.49
C LEU A 87 2.57 -1.67 -2.48
N MET A 88 1.88 -1.14 -1.48
CA MET A 88 0.96 -1.91 -0.65
C MET A 88 -0.44 -1.34 -0.80
N VAL A 89 -1.27 -2.01 -1.59
CA VAL A 89 -2.59 -1.52 -2.00
C VAL A 89 -3.65 -2.43 -1.41
N GLY A 90 -4.70 -1.85 -0.84
CA GLY A 90 -5.77 -2.63 -0.24
C GLY A 90 -6.88 -1.77 0.35
N VAL A 91 -7.61 -2.33 1.30
CA VAL A 91 -8.64 -1.63 2.07
C VAL A 91 -8.14 -1.25 3.45
N GLY A 92 -8.74 -0.23 4.04
CA GLY A 92 -8.49 0.14 5.42
C GLY A 92 -9.73 0.70 6.11
N GLY A 93 -9.66 0.77 7.44
CA GLY A 93 -10.65 1.47 8.23
C GLY A 93 -10.39 2.97 8.14
N GLY A 94 -11.33 3.73 7.62
CA GLY A 94 -11.25 5.19 7.57
C GLY A 94 -11.41 5.79 8.95
N ALA A 95 -10.99 7.04 9.07
CA ALA A 95 -11.09 7.80 10.30
C ALA A 95 -11.66 9.20 9.99
N PRO A 96 -13.00 9.39 9.95
CA PRO A 96 -13.63 10.68 9.67
C PRO A 96 -13.51 11.67 10.85
N SER A 97 -13.48 12.97 10.60
CA SER A 97 -13.46 14.03 11.63
C SER A 97 -14.28 15.27 11.25
N PRO A 98 -14.51 16.22 12.17
CA PRO A 98 -15.06 17.53 11.84
C PRO A 98 -14.23 18.36 10.85
N GLN A 99 -12.98 17.97 10.56
CA GLN A 99 -12.14 18.61 9.54
C GLN A 99 -12.16 17.85 8.20
N TYR A 100 -12.53 16.57 8.20
CA TYR A 100 -12.41 15.67 7.05
C TYR A 100 -13.54 14.62 7.03
N ASP A 101 -14.56 14.87 6.18
CA ASP A 101 -15.63 13.93 5.87
C ASP A 101 -15.13 12.83 4.93
N PHE A 102 -14.55 11.76 5.49
CA PHE A 102 -14.23 10.54 4.75
C PHE A 102 -15.50 9.73 4.48
N ARG A 103 -15.61 9.21 3.25
CA ARG A 103 -16.71 8.35 2.81
C ARG A 103 -16.19 6.96 2.42
N LEU A 104 -17.07 5.96 2.49
CA LEU A 104 -16.73 4.61 2.04
C LEU A 104 -16.42 4.64 0.53
N GLY A 105 -15.22 4.17 0.16
CA GLY A 105 -14.69 4.27 -1.20
C GLY A 105 -13.71 5.42 -1.46
N ASP A 106 -13.57 6.40 -0.55
CA ASP A 106 -12.47 7.39 -0.60
C ASP A 106 -11.10 6.67 -0.55
N VAL A 107 -10.05 7.29 -1.10
CA VAL A 107 -8.68 6.73 -1.11
C VAL A 107 -7.75 7.57 -0.24
N VAL A 108 -7.06 6.90 0.68
CA VAL A 108 -5.99 7.43 1.53
C VAL A 108 -4.64 6.93 1.03
N VAL A 109 -3.64 7.83 1.01
CA VAL A 109 -2.28 7.58 0.52
C VAL A 109 -1.26 7.93 1.61
N GLY A 110 -0.32 7.02 1.87
CA GLY A 110 0.75 7.18 2.85
C GLY A 110 1.89 8.09 2.38
N SER A 111 1.58 9.35 2.06
CA SER A 111 2.54 10.38 1.65
C SER A 111 3.29 10.99 2.87
N ARG A 112 4.17 11.99 2.64
CA ARG A 112 5.08 12.53 3.68
C ARG A 112 4.33 13.24 4.81
N GLY A 113 4.64 12.93 6.08
CA GLY A 113 4.04 13.59 7.24
C GLY A 113 5.07 14.07 8.26
N ALA A 114 5.33 15.38 8.32
CA ALA A 114 6.09 16.08 9.39
C ALA A 114 7.47 15.49 9.80
N GLY A 115 8.09 14.65 8.96
CA GLY A 115 9.38 13.98 9.23
C GLY A 115 9.31 12.45 9.06
N ASN A 116 8.15 11.85 9.34
CA ASN A 116 7.88 10.43 9.17
C ASN A 116 7.49 10.08 7.72
N GLY A 117 7.68 8.82 7.33
CA GLY A 117 6.91 8.22 6.23
C GLY A 117 5.45 8.05 6.65
N GLY A 118 4.52 8.03 5.68
CA GLY A 118 3.07 8.17 5.91
C GLY A 118 2.35 7.00 6.59
N VAL A 119 3.06 6.13 7.30
CA VAL A 119 2.51 5.03 8.12
C VAL A 119 3.27 4.97 9.44
N ILE A 120 2.52 4.92 10.54
CA ILE A 120 3.01 4.88 11.92
C ILE A 120 2.58 3.55 12.54
N GLN A 121 3.52 2.81 13.14
CA GLN A 121 3.23 1.58 13.89
C GLN A 121 2.87 1.90 15.33
N TYR A 122 1.88 1.18 15.87
CA TYR A 122 1.45 1.30 17.26
C TYR A 122 1.10 -0.05 17.89
N ASP A 123 1.20 -0.11 19.21
CA ASP A 123 0.93 -1.32 20.00
C ASP A 123 -0.49 -1.28 20.61
N TYR A 124 -1.40 -2.10 20.08
CA TYR A 124 -2.76 -2.24 20.59
C TYR A 124 -2.83 -2.92 21.97
N GLY A 125 -1.87 -3.79 22.29
CA GLY A 125 -1.87 -4.59 23.53
C GLY A 125 -1.75 -3.74 24.80
N LYS A 126 -1.05 -2.60 24.72
CA LYS A 126 -0.90 -1.65 25.83
C LYS A 126 -2.13 -0.74 26.00
N SER A 127 -2.81 -0.39 24.91
CA SER A 127 -4.02 0.44 24.97
C SER A 127 -5.20 -0.24 25.69
N ILE A 128 -5.30 -1.57 25.61
CA ILE A 128 -6.29 -2.37 26.37
C ILE A 128 -6.09 -2.22 27.88
N GLN A 129 -4.87 -1.94 28.35
CA GLN A 129 -4.57 -1.66 29.76
C GLN A 129 -4.80 -0.18 30.15
N ASN A 130 -5.59 0.56 29.35
CA ASN A 130 -5.90 1.98 29.52
C ASN A 130 -4.66 2.89 29.49
N GLN A 131 -3.55 2.41 28.89
CA GLN A 131 -2.33 3.20 28.70
C GLN A 131 -2.41 4.07 27.44
N LEU A 132 -1.59 5.12 27.40
CA LEU A 132 -1.44 5.99 26.23
C LEU A 132 -0.93 5.20 25.01
N PHE A 133 -1.30 5.67 23.82
CA PHE A 133 -0.77 5.18 22.55
C PHE A 133 0.77 5.26 22.54
N VAL A 134 1.41 4.13 22.25
CA VAL A 134 2.86 4.04 22.08
C VAL A 134 3.16 3.84 20.59
N GLU A 135 3.75 4.86 19.99
CA GLU A 135 4.40 4.78 18.67
C GLU A 135 5.62 3.86 18.79
N THR A 136 5.68 2.78 18.00
CA THR A 136 6.77 1.80 18.03
C THR A 136 7.70 1.89 16.82
N GLY A 137 7.33 2.68 15.81
CA GLY A 137 8.12 2.92 14.59
C GLY A 137 7.31 3.67 13.53
N SER A 138 7.98 4.12 12.47
CA SER A 138 7.36 4.69 11.27
C SER A 138 7.97 4.08 10.01
N LEU A 139 7.22 4.05 8.91
CA LEU A 139 7.65 3.44 7.66
C LEU A 139 8.77 4.27 7.03
N ASN A 140 9.78 3.59 6.48
CA ASN A 140 10.77 4.23 5.61
C ASN A 140 10.06 5.01 4.49
N GLN A 141 10.62 6.17 4.14
CA GLN A 141 9.97 7.10 3.22
C GLN A 141 9.78 6.46 1.83
N PRO A 142 8.59 6.57 1.20
CA PRO A 142 8.37 6.04 -0.14
C PRO A 142 9.39 6.62 -1.14
N PRO A 143 9.87 5.83 -2.13
CA PRO A 143 10.82 6.29 -3.15
C PRO A 143 10.42 7.63 -3.81
N PRO A 144 11.37 8.54 -4.09
CA PRO A 144 11.08 9.83 -4.74
C PRO A 144 10.27 9.73 -6.04
N ALA A 145 10.45 8.67 -6.84
CA ALA A 145 9.63 8.42 -8.03
C ALA A 145 8.13 8.30 -7.72
N LEU A 146 7.77 7.64 -6.60
CA LEU A 146 6.38 7.51 -6.14
C LEU A 146 5.84 8.81 -5.57
N LEU A 147 6.63 9.52 -4.74
CA LEU A 147 6.20 10.79 -4.13
C LEU A 147 5.92 11.89 -5.17
N ASN A 148 6.75 11.97 -6.21
CA ASN A 148 6.54 12.92 -7.32
C ASN A 148 5.30 12.56 -8.15
N ALA A 149 5.00 11.27 -8.33
CA ALA A 149 3.83 10.80 -9.06
C ALA A 149 2.52 11.04 -8.30
N VAL A 150 2.54 10.98 -6.96
CA VAL A 150 1.39 11.38 -6.12
C VAL A 150 1.06 12.86 -6.38
N ALA A 151 2.04 13.76 -6.30
CA ALA A 151 1.81 15.19 -6.53
C ALA A 151 1.36 15.51 -7.98
N GLY A 152 1.83 14.74 -8.98
CA GLY A 152 1.34 14.84 -10.35
C GLY A 152 -0.12 14.41 -10.49
N LEU A 153 -0.48 13.25 -9.94
CA LEU A 153 -1.84 12.72 -9.99
C LEU A 153 -2.85 13.58 -9.19
N GLU A 154 -2.43 14.11 -8.04
CA GLU A 154 -3.18 15.13 -7.28
C GLU A 154 -3.47 16.37 -8.14
N THR A 155 -2.50 16.81 -8.95
CA THR A 155 -2.68 17.97 -9.85
C THR A 155 -3.67 17.68 -10.97
N ASP A 156 -3.58 16.50 -11.60
CA ASP A 156 -4.46 16.13 -12.71
C ASP A 156 -5.92 15.98 -12.25
N TYR A 157 -6.19 15.34 -11.11
CA TYR A 157 -7.54 15.26 -10.55
C TYR A 157 -8.12 16.64 -10.17
N MET A 158 -7.30 17.60 -9.73
CA MET A 158 -7.75 18.99 -9.52
C MET A 158 -8.14 19.69 -10.84
N MET A 159 -7.51 19.33 -11.96
CA MET A 159 -7.75 19.94 -13.28
C MET A 159 -8.91 19.31 -14.05
N GLU A 160 -9.14 18.00 -13.90
CA GLU A 160 -10.22 17.29 -14.58
C GLU A 160 -11.61 17.49 -13.94
N GLY A 161 -11.67 18.01 -12.71
CA GLY A 161 -12.93 18.23 -11.99
C GLY A 161 -13.64 16.95 -11.57
N SER A 162 -12.93 15.82 -11.55
CA SER A 162 -13.44 14.52 -11.14
C SER A 162 -13.54 14.43 -9.61
N GLU A 163 -14.71 14.10 -9.06
CA GLU A 163 -14.91 13.94 -7.60
C GLU A 163 -14.28 12.64 -7.03
N LEU A 164 -13.15 12.19 -7.58
CA LEU A 164 -12.29 11.20 -6.95
C LEU A 164 -11.65 11.83 -5.71
N ASN A 165 -12.32 11.65 -4.56
CA ASN A 165 -11.94 12.17 -3.26
C ASN A 165 -10.72 11.42 -2.69
N VAL A 166 -9.56 11.62 -3.33
CA VAL A 166 -8.25 11.27 -2.77
C VAL A 166 -7.98 12.25 -1.64
N LYS A 167 -8.08 11.78 -0.40
CA LYS A 167 -8.05 12.62 0.80
C LYS A 167 -6.91 12.23 1.73
N VAL A 168 -6.21 13.25 2.21
CA VAL A 168 -5.17 13.13 3.23
C VAL A 168 -5.70 13.82 4.50
N MET A 169 -5.68 13.11 5.63
CA MET A 169 -6.16 13.53 6.98
C MET A 169 -7.70 13.46 7.14
N LYS A 170 -8.36 13.29 8.31
CA LYS A 170 -7.97 13.01 9.72
C LYS A 170 -9.17 12.47 10.55
N ASP A 171 -8.92 11.75 11.67
CA ASP A 171 -9.85 11.03 12.62
C ASP A 171 -10.81 11.79 13.61
N ALA A 172 -11.84 11.08 14.18
CA ALA A 172 -12.58 11.35 15.44
C ALA A 172 -13.14 10.09 16.17
N GLU A 173 -12.91 9.61 17.43
CA GLU A 173 -12.64 10.20 18.78
C GLU A 173 -11.37 9.72 19.58
N MET A 174 -11.08 8.43 19.87
CA MET A 174 -9.67 8.05 20.23
C MET A 174 -8.81 8.05 18.98
N ARG A 175 -9.43 7.59 17.88
CA ARG A 175 -9.41 8.24 16.57
C ARG A 175 -9.08 9.77 16.69
N ASP A 176 -10.01 10.67 17.08
CA ASP A 176 -9.76 12.15 17.19
C ASP A 176 -8.47 12.44 17.93
N LYS A 177 -8.19 11.72 19.02
CA LYS A 177 -6.99 11.99 19.81
C LYS A 177 -5.74 11.79 18.94
N LEU A 178 -5.66 10.67 18.22
CA LEU A 178 -4.60 10.42 17.25
C LEU A 178 -4.64 11.41 16.06
N SER A 179 -5.80 11.91 15.65
CA SER A 179 -5.93 12.99 14.66
C SER A 179 -5.39 14.32 15.14
N ARG A 180 -5.99 14.86 16.20
CA ARG A 180 -5.73 16.17 16.80
C ARG A 180 -4.28 16.24 17.29
N GLU A 181 -3.73 15.15 17.83
CA GLU A 181 -2.35 15.09 18.33
C GLU A 181 -1.32 14.70 17.26
N ARG A 182 -1.58 13.70 16.39
CA ARG A 182 -0.57 13.11 15.47
C ARG A 182 -0.93 13.15 13.98
N GLY A 183 -2.22 13.11 13.64
CA GLY A 183 -2.73 13.02 12.27
C GLY A 183 -2.74 11.60 11.71
N VAL A 184 -3.60 10.73 12.26
CA VAL A 184 -3.98 9.47 11.61
C VAL A 184 -5.20 9.73 10.70
N LEU A 185 -5.48 8.81 9.77
CA LEU A 185 -6.50 8.98 8.72
C LEU A 185 -7.06 7.65 8.20
N CYS A 186 -6.21 6.61 8.19
CA CYS A 186 -6.59 5.24 7.88
C CYS A 186 -5.91 4.30 8.88
N PHE A 187 -6.64 3.30 9.36
CA PHE A 187 -6.12 2.17 10.12
C PHE A 187 -5.99 0.95 9.21
N GLU A 188 -4.83 0.31 9.29
CA GLU A 188 -4.45 -0.92 8.61
C GLU A 188 -3.53 -1.71 9.56
N MET A 189 -3.22 -2.98 9.28
CA MET A 189 -2.57 -3.86 10.26
C MET A 189 -1.22 -4.43 9.79
N GLU A 190 -0.78 -4.12 8.56
CA GLU A 190 0.22 -4.93 7.86
C GLU A 190 1.40 -4.14 7.27
N ALA A 191 1.24 -2.89 6.85
CA ALA A 191 2.33 -2.09 6.26
C ALA A 191 3.46 -1.82 7.26
N ALA A 192 3.17 -1.86 8.56
CA ALA A 192 4.20 -1.84 9.60
C ALA A 192 5.18 -3.04 9.55
N GLY A 193 4.89 -4.11 8.81
CA GLY A 193 5.85 -5.18 8.52
C GLY A 193 6.88 -4.83 7.44
N LEU A 194 6.51 -3.89 6.57
CA LEU A 194 7.31 -3.50 5.41
C LEU A 194 8.39 -2.47 5.74
N MET A 195 8.33 -1.83 6.93
CA MET A 195 9.16 -0.69 7.34
C MET A 195 10.66 -0.89 7.05
N ASN A 196 11.21 -2.07 7.32
CA ASN A 196 12.63 -2.38 7.13
C ASN A 196 12.91 -3.30 5.93
N HIS A 197 11.89 -3.74 5.19
CA HIS A 197 12.00 -4.82 4.20
C HIS A 197 11.46 -4.47 2.81
N PHE A 198 10.71 -3.37 2.65
CA PHE A 198 10.07 -3.04 1.37
C PHE A 198 9.74 -1.55 1.28
N PRO A 199 10.63 -0.70 0.71
CA PRO A 199 10.34 0.71 0.47
C PRO A 199 9.13 0.86 -0.48
N CYS A 200 7.98 1.23 0.07
CA CYS A 200 6.71 1.22 -0.64
C CYS A 200 5.85 2.44 -0.35
N LEU A 201 4.99 2.78 -1.31
CA LEU A 201 3.83 3.64 -1.04
C LEU A 201 2.65 2.77 -0.60
N VAL A 202 1.95 3.22 0.44
CA VAL A 202 0.76 2.54 0.96
C VAL A 202 -0.49 3.27 0.46
N VAL A 203 -1.44 2.52 -0.10
CA VAL A 203 -2.69 3.02 -0.68
C VAL A 203 -3.86 2.23 -0.10
N ARG A 204 -4.82 2.91 0.52
CA ARG A 204 -5.94 2.30 1.22
C ARG A 204 -7.26 2.92 0.78
N GLY A 205 -8.13 2.10 0.21
CA GLY A 205 -9.53 2.45 0.00
C GLY A 205 -10.32 2.25 1.29
N ILE A 206 -11.17 3.21 1.64
CA ILE A 206 -11.91 3.18 2.92
C ILE A 206 -13.10 2.20 2.83
N CYS A 207 -13.08 1.09 3.59
CA CYS A 207 -14.14 0.08 3.57
C CYS A 207 -15.06 0.06 4.80
N ASP A 208 -14.60 0.59 5.93
CA ASP A 208 -15.40 0.87 7.13
C ASP A 208 -14.85 2.12 7.82
N TYR A 209 -15.44 2.56 8.93
CA TYR A 209 -15.01 3.75 9.67
C TYR A 209 -14.18 3.44 10.93
N SER A 210 -13.53 2.28 11.01
CA SER A 210 -12.76 1.84 12.19
C SER A 210 -13.57 1.79 13.50
N ASP A 211 -14.87 1.52 13.41
CA ASP A 211 -15.79 1.45 14.55
C ASP A 211 -16.30 0.00 14.80
N SER A 212 -17.35 -0.15 15.61
CA SER A 212 -18.00 -1.44 15.87
C SER A 212 -18.78 -2.02 14.68
N HIS A 213 -19.05 -1.25 13.62
CA HIS A 213 -20.00 -1.59 12.56
C HIS A 213 -19.30 -2.02 11.25
N LYS A 214 -18.46 -3.05 11.33
CA LYS A 214 -17.69 -3.56 10.17
C LYS A 214 -18.57 -4.13 9.06
N ASN A 215 -18.89 -3.33 8.05
CA ASN A 215 -19.63 -3.77 6.87
C ASN A 215 -18.71 -4.29 5.76
N LYS A 216 -18.77 -5.59 5.47
CA LYS A 216 -17.96 -6.22 4.42
C LYS A 216 -18.37 -5.89 2.98
N GLN A 217 -19.58 -5.35 2.76
CA GLN A 217 -20.07 -5.03 1.41
C GLN A 217 -19.16 -4.03 0.68
N TRP A 218 -18.60 -3.06 1.41
CA TRP A 218 -17.76 -2.01 0.84
C TRP A 218 -16.31 -2.43 0.57
N GLN A 219 -15.86 -3.59 1.06
CA GLN A 219 -14.49 -4.07 0.81
C GLN A 219 -14.20 -4.30 -0.69
N GLY A 220 -15.20 -4.72 -1.48
CA GLY A 220 -15.04 -4.87 -2.93
C GLY A 220 -14.88 -3.51 -3.63
N PHE A 221 -15.70 -2.53 -3.30
CA PHE A 221 -15.63 -1.18 -3.88
C PHE A 221 -14.33 -0.47 -3.50
N ALA A 222 -14.02 -0.43 -2.20
CA ALA A 222 -12.80 0.19 -1.67
C ALA A 222 -11.52 -0.42 -2.27
N ALA A 223 -11.46 -1.75 -2.43
CA ALA A 223 -10.32 -2.41 -3.08
C ALA A 223 -10.18 -2.00 -4.55
N MET A 224 -11.29 -1.83 -5.27
CA MET A 224 -11.28 -1.36 -6.65
C MET A 224 -10.82 0.10 -6.76
N THR A 225 -11.29 1.02 -5.92
CA THR A 225 -10.83 2.43 -5.97
C THR A 225 -9.33 2.54 -5.62
N ALA A 226 -8.86 1.78 -4.63
CA ALA A 226 -7.44 1.73 -4.27
C ALA A 226 -6.57 1.19 -5.42
N ALA A 227 -7.02 0.13 -6.10
CA ALA A 227 -6.32 -0.44 -7.25
C ALA A 227 -6.36 0.47 -8.49
N ALA A 228 -7.46 1.20 -8.72
CA ALA A 228 -7.56 2.22 -9.76
C ALA A 228 -6.53 3.34 -9.53
N TYR A 229 -6.53 3.94 -8.33
CA TYR A 229 -5.58 4.97 -7.95
C TYR A 229 -4.12 4.51 -8.14
N ALA A 230 -3.80 3.30 -7.68
CA ALA A 230 -2.46 2.74 -7.82
C ALA A 230 -2.06 2.48 -9.29
N LYS A 231 -3.02 2.16 -10.18
CA LYS A 231 -2.76 2.03 -11.63
C LYS A 231 -2.46 3.38 -12.27
N ASP A 232 -3.25 4.41 -11.97
CA ASP A 232 -3.06 5.73 -12.56
C ASP A 232 -1.80 6.42 -11.99
N LEU A 233 -1.47 6.17 -10.72
CA LEU A 233 -0.17 6.53 -10.14
C LEU A 233 1.00 5.90 -10.89
N LEU A 234 0.91 4.61 -11.26
CA LEU A 234 1.92 3.96 -12.08
C LEU A 234 2.00 4.57 -13.48
N ARG A 235 0.88 4.99 -14.08
CA ARG A 235 0.86 5.64 -15.41
C ARG A 235 1.55 7.01 -15.43
N GLN A 236 1.55 7.73 -14.31
CA GLN A 236 2.30 8.99 -14.15
C GLN A 236 3.84 8.78 -14.12
N ILE A 237 4.31 7.59 -13.75
CA ILE A 237 5.74 7.32 -13.61
C ILE A 237 6.33 6.96 -14.97
N LEU A 238 7.40 7.65 -15.39
CA LEU A 238 8.18 7.21 -16.54
C LEU A 238 9.07 6.01 -16.15
N PRO A 239 9.22 4.96 -16.99
CA PRO A 239 10.06 3.80 -16.67
C PRO A 239 11.48 4.14 -16.20
N ASP A 240 12.10 5.18 -16.77
CA ASP A 240 13.43 5.66 -16.39
C ASP A 240 13.50 6.17 -14.94
N ARG A 241 12.38 6.67 -14.39
CA ARG A 241 12.31 7.05 -12.97
C ARG A 241 12.38 5.83 -12.06
N ILE A 242 11.68 4.74 -12.40
CA ILE A 242 11.79 3.47 -11.66
C ILE A 242 13.18 2.85 -11.85
N ASN A 243 13.73 2.88 -13.06
CA ASN A 243 15.06 2.35 -13.36
C ASN A 243 16.20 3.11 -12.67
N ALA A 244 15.97 4.37 -12.29
CA ALA A 244 16.89 5.17 -11.48
C ALA A 244 16.83 4.84 -9.97
N GLU A 245 15.68 4.35 -9.46
CA GLU A 245 15.57 3.86 -8.08
C GLU A 245 16.41 2.58 -7.90
N LYS A 246 17.03 2.41 -6.73
CA LYS A 246 17.80 1.21 -6.39
C LYS A 246 16.88 -0.02 -6.36
N LYS A 247 17.40 -1.19 -6.73
CA LYS A 247 16.66 -2.45 -6.56
C LYS A 247 16.48 -2.70 -5.06
N ILE A 248 15.31 -3.12 -4.63
CA ILE A 248 15.01 -3.27 -3.19
C ILE A 248 16.00 -4.24 -2.54
N LYS A 249 16.33 -5.36 -3.19
CA LYS A 249 17.34 -6.32 -2.71
C LYS A 249 18.72 -5.69 -2.41
N ASP A 250 19.13 -4.69 -3.18
CA ASP A 250 20.43 -4.03 -3.04
C ASP A 250 20.41 -3.06 -1.84
N VAL A 251 19.25 -2.51 -1.51
CA VAL A 251 19.03 -1.70 -0.29
C VAL A 251 19.02 -2.60 0.95
N LEU A 252 18.30 -3.73 0.91
CA LEU A 252 18.23 -4.67 2.04
C LEU A 252 19.56 -5.34 2.34
N GLY A 253 20.30 -5.77 1.32
CA GLY A 253 21.62 -6.41 1.47
C GLY A 253 22.76 -5.46 1.87
N SER A 254 22.48 -4.18 2.13
CA SER A 254 23.43 -3.16 2.56
C SER A 254 23.28 -2.75 4.05
N SER A 255 22.50 -3.52 4.84
CA SER A 255 22.13 -3.22 6.23
C SER A 255 22.65 -4.28 7.22
#